data_AF-A0A2H3BKS9-F1
#
_entry.id   AF-A0A2H3BKS9-F1
#
_cell.length_a   1.000
_cell.length_b   1.000
_cell.length_c   1.000
_cell.angle_alpha   90.00
_cell.angle_beta   90.00
_cell.angle_gamma   90.00
#
_symmetry.space_group_name_H-M   'P 1'
#
loop_
_entity.id
_entity.type
_entity.pdbx_description
1 polymer ?
#
loop_
_entity_poly.entity_id
_entity_poly.type
_entity_poly.pdbx_seq_one_letter_code
_entity_poly.pdbx_strand_id
1 'polypeptide(L)'
;MERFSEMFNRDNFGRMAITRQESIIDRLIRVNLRFDIWSTWLKQIDRPSTETYAEVLSVHYLNSWRTDEILNLVKAQFMQSPDKQLCLQPIVWAHLLQELLPFTLESGLIPLFLMIPVDYWRAAYKPPPLFPKNGMKIRSISDEDHHAVSLQSAVSTHLYPDIADALLKGFTHVKDSIFHPDPAADDFPAPQDARLLLLLTLAGSPSIRKMAINPSMQGLFAQVLTNIEIYMGLPGHFLDHKTSFELDSSRYAVLKLLYMLVSSDDFGTTMMVNNQRTTLMLFLRMLNTTTPRPHFLASNWCTPTMASKFTQTASVPPDWTFSSDGRILLFVRLLDYLVKLRGDHVISWVRQLQGILGAFVSGVRRSDAAVAYLFELDNIFAVCAMFIIWQDIPGLRLLAQCCPDHPVWTECLQKFDTIPEHFELSPQKRDEIIPTISDFRVLFEGRESEILNSRSTVSSLWRRLRRRHWNVGKELTGAGKV
;
A
#
# COMPACT_ATOMS: atom_id res chain seq x y z
N MET A 1 -36.63 -26.00 27.96
CA MET A 1 -35.46 -26.62 28.60
C MET A 1 -35.65 -28.10 28.86
N GLU A 2 -36.76 -28.58 29.42
CA GLU A 2 -36.91 -30.00 29.81
C GLU A 2 -36.87 -31.01 28.65
N ARG A 3 -37.50 -30.73 27.50
CA ARG A 3 -37.40 -31.61 26.31
C ARG A 3 -36.00 -31.69 25.68
N PHE A 4 -35.17 -30.66 25.88
CA PHE A 4 -33.77 -30.66 25.45
C PHE A 4 -32.87 -31.39 26.46
N SER A 5 -33.34 -31.70 27.66
CA SER A 5 -32.55 -32.47 28.64
C SER A 5 -32.76 -33.98 28.46
N GLU A 6 -33.97 -34.43 28.10
CA GLU A 6 -34.28 -35.85 27.86
C GLU A 6 -33.58 -36.43 26.61
N MET A 7 -33.45 -35.64 25.54
CA MET A 7 -32.70 -36.06 24.34
C MET A 7 -31.18 -36.17 24.62
N PHE A 8 -30.71 -35.51 25.68
CA PHE A 8 -29.30 -35.33 26.02
C PHE A 8 -28.88 -36.18 27.23
N ASN A 9 -29.63 -37.26 27.51
CA ASN A 9 -29.26 -38.23 28.52
C ASN A 9 -28.00 -39.01 28.08
N ARG A 10 -27.00 -39.18 28.97
CA ARG A 10 -25.70 -39.83 28.65
C ARG A 10 -25.85 -41.17 27.93
N ASP A 11 -26.91 -41.92 28.24
CA ASP A 11 -27.20 -43.23 27.66
C ASP A 11 -27.73 -43.16 26.22
N ASN A 12 -28.44 -42.09 25.84
CA ASN A 12 -28.92 -41.88 24.46
C ASN A 12 -27.78 -41.42 23.54
N PHE A 13 -26.84 -40.62 24.06
CA PHE A 13 -25.60 -40.25 23.39
C PHE A 13 -24.74 -41.47 23.04
N GLY A 14 -24.63 -42.43 23.97
CA GLY A 14 -23.93 -43.69 23.74
C GLY A 14 -24.57 -44.52 22.61
N ARG A 15 -25.91 -44.62 22.56
CA ARG A 15 -26.61 -45.38 21.52
C ARG A 15 -26.49 -44.77 20.12
N MET A 16 -26.52 -43.45 19.99
CA MET A 16 -26.35 -42.77 18.70
C MET A 16 -24.90 -42.87 18.18
N ALA A 17 -23.90 -42.86 19.07
CA ALA A 17 -22.49 -43.03 18.69
C ALA A 17 -22.15 -44.45 18.21
N ILE A 18 -22.82 -45.49 18.71
CA ILE A 18 -22.60 -46.90 18.32
C ILE A 18 -22.87 -47.14 16.82
N THR A 19 -23.74 -46.35 16.19
CA THR A 19 -24.04 -46.48 14.75
C THR A 19 -22.94 -45.98 13.81
N ARG A 20 -21.86 -45.35 14.32
CA ARG A 20 -20.70 -44.86 13.55
C ARG A 20 -21.02 -43.98 12.32
N GLN A 21 -22.20 -43.38 12.27
CA GLN A 21 -22.58 -42.46 11.19
C GLN A 21 -21.94 -41.08 11.43
N GLU A 22 -21.17 -40.60 10.46
CA GLU A 22 -20.46 -39.30 10.54
C GLU A 22 -21.42 -38.13 10.84
N SER A 23 -22.64 -38.16 10.29
CA SER A 23 -23.66 -37.13 10.54
C SER A 23 -24.11 -37.02 12.00
N ILE A 24 -24.01 -38.11 12.76
CA ILE A 24 -24.28 -38.12 14.20
C ILE A 24 -23.07 -37.55 14.94
N ILE A 25 -21.85 -38.00 14.61
CA ILE A 25 -20.60 -37.54 15.23
C ILE A 25 -20.45 -36.02 15.09
N ASP A 26 -20.69 -35.48 13.90
CA ASP A 26 -20.67 -34.05 13.59
C ASP A 26 -21.71 -33.28 14.45
N ARG A 27 -22.94 -33.80 14.58
CA ARG A 27 -23.95 -33.22 15.51
C ARG A 27 -23.49 -33.23 16.97
N LEU A 28 -22.84 -34.29 17.41
CA LEU A 28 -22.35 -34.44 18.78
C LEU A 28 -21.20 -33.47 19.08
N ILE A 29 -20.29 -33.29 18.13
CA ILE A 29 -19.18 -32.33 18.23
C ILE A 29 -19.73 -30.90 18.30
N ARG A 30 -20.69 -30.54 17.42
CA ARG A 30 -21.36 -29.22 17.47
C ARG A 30 -21.99 -28.91 18.82
N VAL A 31 -22.73 -29.87 19.37
CA VAL A 31 -23.32 -29.72 20.71
C VAL A 31 -22.24 -29.46 21.75
N ASN A 32 -21.14 -30.20 21.70
CA ASN A 32 -20.06 -30.05 22.66
C ASN A 32 -19.42 -28.66 22.53
N LEU A 33 -19.09 -28.21 21.31
CA LEU A 33 -18.54 -26.88 21.07
C LEU A 33 -19.46 -25.73 21.51
N ARG A 34 -20.79 -25.92 21.46
CA ARG A 34 -21.76 -24.90 21.86
C ARG A 34 -22.07 -24.89 23.36
N PHE A 35 -22.11 -26.07 23.98
CA PHE A 35 -22.65 -26.23 25.34
C PHE A 35 -21.64 -26.79 26.34
N ASP A 36 -20.40 -27.05 25.93
CA ASP A 36 -19.33 -27.64 26.74
C ASP A 36 -19.73 -29.01 27.36
N ILE A 37 -20.51 -29.80 26.63
CA ILE A 37 -21.02 -31.09 27.08
C ILE A 37 -20.09 -32.22 26.59
N TRP A 38 -19.18 -32.65 27.47
CA TRP A 38 -18.19 -33.68 27.19
C TRP A 38 -18.80 -35.07 26.92
N SER A 39 -18.43 -35.70 25.80
CA SER A 39 -18.66 -37.13 25.57
C SER A 39 -17.34 -37.90 25.47
N THR A 40 -17.17 -38.91 26.33
CA THR A 40 -15.97 -39.79 26.36
C THR A 40 -15.85 -40.69 25.14
N TRP A 41 -16.89 -40.75 24.29
CA TRP A 41 -17.00 -41.66 23.15
C TRP A 41 -16.29 -41.19 21.88
N LEU A 42 -15.96 -39.90 21.74
CA LEU A 42 -15.20 -39.37 20.59
C LEU A 42 -13.78 -39.97 20.47
N LYS A 43 -13.29 -40.66 21.51
CA LYS A 43 -11.98 -41.33 21.56
C LYS A 43 -11.88 -42.63 20.75
N GLN A 44 -12.99 -43.17 20.27
CA GLN A 44 -13.06 -44.51 19.65
C GLN A 44 -13.39 -44.48 18.15
N ILE A 45 -13.22 -43.34 17.49
CA ILE A 45 -13.51 -43.21 16.06
C ILE A 45 -12.35 -43.81 15.24
N ASP A 46 -12.57 -44.99 14.67
CA ASP A 46 -11.64 -45.60 13.72
C ASP A 46 -11.82 -44.96 12.32
N ARG A 47 -10.74 -44.35 11.80
CA ARG A 47 -10.63 -43.78 10.43
C ARG A 47 -11.69 -42.70 10.07
N PRO A 48 -11.74 -41.56 10.78
CA PRO A 48 -12.59 -40.43 10.37
C PRO A 48 -12.14 -39.83 9.03
N SER A 49 -13.07 -39.16 8.32
CA SER A 49 -12.70 -38.18 7.29
C SER A 49 -11.80 -37.08 7.87
N THR A 50 -11.05 -36.37 7.02
CA THR A 50 -10.13 -35.31 7.48
C THR A 50 -10.87 -34.17 8.18
N GLU A 51 -12.07 -33.83 7.72
CA GLU A 51 -12.93 -32.83 8.35
C GLU A 51 -13.43 -33.31 9.72
N THR A 52 -13.95 -34.55 9.81
CA THR A 52 -14.39 -35.14 11.09
C THR A 52 -13.22 -35.24 12.07
N TYR A 53 -12.02 -35.56 11.57
CA TYR A 53 -10.80 -35.56 12.40
C TYR A 53 -10.54 -34.17 12.96
N ALA A 54 -10.57 -33.12 12.13
CA ALA A 54 -10.37 -31.74 12.54
C ALA A 54 -11.41 -31.28 13.59
N GLU A 55 -12.67 -31.69 13.42
CA GLU A 55 -13.74 -31.42 14.37
C GLU A 55 -13.50 -32.09 15.72
N VAL A 56 -13.10 -33.37 15.74
CA VAL A 56 -12.71 -34.06 16.98
C VAL A 56 -11.52 -33.35 17.63
N LEU A 57 -10.57 -32.93 16.79
CA LEU A 57 -9.40 -32.13 17.16
C LEU A 57 -9.77 -30.73 17.66
N SER A 58 -11.02 -30.29 17.64
CA SER A 58 -11.46 -29.00 18.21
C SER A 58 -12.03 -29.14 19.64
N VAL A 59 -12.42 -30.36 20.05
CA VAL A 59 -13.10 -30.64 21.33
C VAL A 59 -12.20 -31.37 22.35
N HIS A 60 -11.13 -32.03 21.91
CA HIS A 60 -10.41 -33.01 22.74
C HIS A 60 -9.38 -32.42 23.74
N TYR A 61 -9.79 -32.13 24.97
CA TYR A 61 -9.03 -31.40 26.02
C TYR A 61 -7.77 -32.07 26.62
N LEU A 62 -7.53 -33.39 26.43
CA LEU A 62 -6.61 -34.15 27.30
C LEU A 62 -5.23 -34.57 26.73
N ASN A 63 -4.74 -34.02 25.60
CA ASN A 63 -3.45 -34.45 25.02
C ASN A 63 -2.52 -33.28 24.70
N SER A 64 -1.31 -33.28 25.29
CA SER A 64 -0.27 -32.24 25.09
C SER A 64 0.35 -32.21 23.69
N TRP A 65 0.16 -33.29 22.90
CA TRP A 65 0.69 -33.43 21.53
C TRP A 65 -0.25 -32.84 20.45
N ARG A 66 -1.45 -32.39 20.85
CA ARG A 66 -2.51 -31.90 19.96
C ARG A 66 -2.16 -30.56 19.31
N THR A 67 -1.43 -29.68 19.98
CA THR A 67 -1.12 -28.34 19.47
C THR A 67 -0.30 -28.41 18.18
N ASP A 68 0.65 -29.35 18.07
CA ASP A 68 1.44 -29.55 16.85
C ASP A 68 0.57 -30.09 15.70
N GLU A 69 -0.36 -31.00 15.99
CA GLU A 69 -1.30 -31.52 14.99
C GLU A 69 -2.25 -30.44 14.47
N ILE A 70 -2.83 -29.64 15.38
CA ILE A 70 -3.67 -28.49 15.02
C ILE A 70 -2.85 -27.48 14.22
N LEU A 71 -1.61 -27.19 14.64
CA LEU A 71 -0.74 -26.25 13.95
C LEU A 71 -0.43 -26.70 12.53
N ASN A 72 -0.10 -27.99 12.35
CA ASN A 72 0.16 -28.57 11.03
C ASN A 72 -1.10 -28.56 10.16
N LEU A 73 -2.27 -28.87 10.73
CA LEU A 73 -3.56 -28.81 10.04
C LEU A 73 -3.86 -27.39 9.54
N VAL A 74 -3.70 -26.38 10.41
CA VAL A 74 -3.91 -24.97 10.06
C VAL A 74 -2.89 -24.49 9.02
N LYS A 75 -1.61 -24.83 9.19
CA LYS A 75 -0.55 -24.49 8.22
C LYS A 75 -0.80 -25.09 6.85
N ALA A 76 -1.32 -26.31 6.78
CA ALA A 76 -1.67 -26.96 5.52
C ALA A 76 -2.71 -26.14 4.73
N GLN A 77 -3.62 -25.44 5.41
CA GLN A 77 -4.65 -24.62 4.75
C GLN A 77 -4.07 -23.42 4.01
N PHE A 78 -2.87 -22.96 4.36
CA PHE A 78 -2.20 -21.84 3.68
C PHE A 78 -1.54 -22.24 2.37
N MET A 79 -1.25 -23.53 2.18
CA MET A 79 -0.44 -24.04 1.07
C MET A 79 -1.25 -24.89 0.09
N GLN A 80 -2.38 -25.44 0.53
CA GLN A 80 -3.22 -26.31 -0.29
C GLN A 80 -4.03 -25.51 -1.31
N SER A 81 -4.26 -26.14 -2.46
CA SER A 81 -5.16 -25.63 -3.49
C SER A 81 -6.61 -25.56 -2.95
N PRO A 82 -7.45 -24.63 -3.45
CA PRO A 82 -8.78 -24.40 -2.88
C PRO A 82 -9.69 -25.65 -2.82
N ASP A 83 -9.52 -26.58 -3.76
CA ASP A 83 -10.22 -27.87 -3.84
C ASP A 83 -9.80 -28.88 -2.77
N LYS A 84 -8.67 -28.64 -2.08
CA LYS A 84 -8.13 -29.50 -1.02
C LYS A 84 -8.22 -28.89 0.36
N GLN A 85 -8.61 -27.61 0.45
CA GLN A 85 -8.79 -26.93 1.72
C GLN A 85 -9.97 -27.53 2.48
N LEU A 86 -9.79 -27.68 3.78
CA LEU A 86 -10.85 -28.16 4.67
C LEU A 86 -11.97 -27.13 4.73
N CYS A 87 -13.20 -27.60 4.62
CA CYS A 87 -14.38 -26.82 4.91
C CYS A 87 -14.93 -27.24 6.26
N LEU A 88 -14.74 -26.40 7.28
CA LEU A 88 -15.22 -26.64 8.64
C LEU A 88 -16.20 -25.53 9.03
N GLN A 89 -17.06 -25.82 9.99
CA GLN A 89 -17.89 -24.76 10.55
C GLN A 89 -17.02 -23.69 11.21
N PRO A 90 -17.38 -22.39 11.11
CA PRO A 90 -16.60 -21.32 11.70
C PRO A 90 -16.31 -21.47 13.21
N ILE A 91 -17.23 -22.09 13.98
CA ILE A 91 -17.01 -22.41 15.40
C ILE A 91 -15.86 -23.40 15.62
N VAL A 92 -15.71 -24.39 14.72
CA VAL A 92 -14.62 -25.38 14.76
C VAL A 92 -13.30 -24.66 14.50
N TRP A 93 -13.24 -23.80 13.48
CA TRP A 93 -12.07 -22.95 13.23
C TRP A 93 -11.71 -22.08 14.42
N ALA A 94 -12.69 -21.46 15.08
CA ALA A 94 -12.48 -20.63 16.26
C ALA A 94 -11.78 -21.42 17.38
N HIS A 95 -12.24 -22.64 17.66
CA HIS A 95 -11.66 -23.50 18.70
C HIS A 95 -10.27 -24.01 18.33
N LEU A 96 -10.04 -24.42 17.07
CA LEU A 96 -8.72 -24.81 16.61
C LEU A 96 -7.71 -23.66 16.75
N LEU A 97 -8.09 -22.45 16.36
CA LEU A 97 -7.23 -21.27 16.48
C LEU A 97 -7.03 -20.82 17.94
N GLN A 98 -8.02 -21.04 18.80
CA GLN A 98 -7.95 -20.73 20.23
C GLN A 98 -6.84 -21.53 20.92
N GLU A 99 -6.66 -22.80 20.55
CA GLU A 99 -5.60 -23.69 21.05
C GLU A 99 -4.19 -23.30 20.57
N LEU A 100 -4.09 -22.49 19.51
CA LEU A 100 -2.83 -22.04 18.94
C LEU A 100 -2.35 -20.68 19.48
N LEU A 101 -3.06 -20.10 20.44
CA LEU A 101 -2.68 -18.82 21.04
C LEU A 101 -1.49 -19.00 22.01
N PRO A 102 -0.54 -18.03 22.06
CA PRO A 102 -0.52 -16.75 21.33
C PRO A 102 0.08 -16.86 19.92
N PHE A 103 -0.37 -16.00 19.00
CA PHE A 103 0.17 -15.92 17.64
C PHE A 103 1.44 -15.07 17.60
N THR A 104 2.61 -15.71 17.58
CA THR A 104 3.91 -15.03 17.43
C THR A 104 4.44 -15.13 15.99
N LEU A 105 5.51 -14.40 15.69
CA LEU A 105 6.22 -14.51 14.41
C LEU A 105 6.70 -15.96 14.16
N GLU A 106 7.18 -16.64 15.21
CA GLU A 106 7.72 -17.99 15.16
C GLU A 106 6.64 -19.08 15.03
N SER A 107 5.39 -18.78 15.41
CA SER A 107 4.28 -19.72 15.29
C SER A 107 4.02 -20.15 13.84
N GLY A 108 4.40 -19.31 12.86
CA GLY A 108 4.13 -19.52 11.44
C GLY A 108 2.66 -19.30 11.05
N LEU A 109 1.90 -18.60 11.90
CA LEU A 109 0.49 -18.25 11.67
C LEU A 109 0.29 -16.84 11.10
N ILE A 110 1.38 -16.16 10.72
CA ILE A 110 1.35 -14.84 10.07
C ILE A 110 0.41 -14.82 8.84
N PRO A 111 0.25 -15.87 8.02
CA PRO A 111 -0.70 -15.86 6.92
C PRO A 111 -2.15 -15.51 7.32
N LEU A 112 -2.55 -15.70 8.58
CA LEU A 112 -3.86 -15.24 9.08
C LEU A 112 -4.03 -13.72 8.95
N PHE A 113 -2.93 -12.95 9.02
CA PHE A 113 -2.96 -11.50 8.78
C PHE A 113 -3.50 -11.16 7.39
N LEU A 114 -3.17 -11.96 6.37
CA LEU A 114 -3.63 -11.76 4.99
C LEU A 114 -5.13 -12.03 4.83
N MET A 115 -5.74 -12.73 5.79
CA MET A 115 -7.17 -13.06 5.76
C MET A 115 -8.03 -11.99 6.46
N ILE A 116 -7.40 -11.01 7.12
CA ILE A 116 -8.12 -9.91 7.77
C ILE A 116 -8.63 -8.93 6.71
N PRO A 117 -9.93 -8.59 6.69
CA PRO A 117 -10.50 -7.64 5.75
C PRO A 117 -9.82 -6.29 5.81
N VAL A 118 -9.63 -5.67 4.64
CA VAL A 118 -9.04 -4.33 4.50
C VAL A 118 -9.75 -3.26 5.34
N ASP A 119 -11.07 -3.38 5.49
CA ASP A 119 -11.88 -2.41 6.23
C ASP A 119 -11.58 -2.38 7.73
N TYR A 120 -11.07 -3.47 8.30
CA TYR A 120 -10.62 -3.53 9.69
C TYR A 120 -9.50 -2.51 9.98
N TRP A 121 -8.66 -2.24 8.98
CA TRP A 121 -7.48 -1.39 9.12
C TRP A 121 -7.78 0.11 9.00
N ARG A 122 -9.02 0.50 8.68
CA ARG A 122 -9.40 1.92 8.62
C ARG A 122 -9.31 2.55 10.02
N ALA A 123 -8.75 3.75 10.14
CA ALA A 123 -8.68 4.46 11.43
C ALA A 123 -10.07 4.58 12.10
N ALA A 124 -11.11 4.89 11.32
CA ALA A 124 -12.48 5.04 11.78
C ALA A 124 -13.27 3.72 11.94
N TYR A 125 -12.63 2.56 11.78
CA TYR A 125 -13.29 1.26 11.94
C TYR A 125 -13.91 1.13 13.33
N LYS A 126 -15.16 0.67 13.35
CA LYS A 126 -15.87 0.30 14.58
C LYS A 126 -16.10 -1.20 14.52
N PRO A 127 -15.74 -1.95 15.57
CA PRO A 127 -16.00 -3.37 15.59
C PRO A 127 -17.52 -3.61 15.47
N PRO A 128 -17.94 -4.66 14.74
CA PRO A 128 -19.35 -5.04 14.70
C PRO A 128 -19.85 -5.37 16.13
N PRO A 129 -21.16 -5.39 16.36
CA PRO A 129 -21.71 -5.97 17.60
C PRO A 129 -21.26 -7.43 17.67
N LEU A 130 -20.49 -7.75 18.70
CA LEU A 130 -19.81 -9.04 18.84
C LEU A 130 -20.47 -9.88 19.94
N PHE A 131 -20.58 -11.18 19.70
CA PHE A 131 -21.10 -12.12 20.70
C PHE A 131 -20.22 -12.15 21.98
N PRO A 132 -20.79 -12.51 23.14
CA PRO A 132 -20.02 -12.68 24.36
C PRO A 132 -18.90 -13.73 24.19
N LYS A 133 -17.74 -13.46 24.78
CA LYS A 133 -16.56 -14.35 24.68
C LYS A 133 -16.70 -15.64 25.50
N ASN A 134 -17.64 -15.74 26.44
CA ASN A 134 -17.88 -16.91 27.30
C ASN A 134 -16.58 -17.57 27.85
N GLY A 135 -15.60 -16.75 28.26
CA GLY A 135 -14.31 -17.23 28.77
C GLY A 135 -13.23 -17.55 27.71
N MET A 136 -13.57 -17.58 26.42
CA MET A 136 -12.64 -17.79 25.31
C MET A 136 -11.97 -16.48 24.87
N LYS A 137 -10.80 -16.57 24.20
CA LYS A 137 -10.11 -15.40 23.64
C LYS A 137 -10.62 -15.05 22.24
N ILE A 138 -10.96 -16.07 21.45
CA ILE A 138 -11.65 -16.01 20.15
C ILE A 138 -13.12 -16.34 20.39
N ARG A 139 -14.03 -15.50 19.90
CA ARG A 139 -15.47 -15.72 20.10
C ARG A 139 -15.97 -16.89 19.28
N SER A 140 -16.89 -17.63 19.87
CA SER A 140 -17.80 -18.47 19.09
C SER A 140 -18.74 -17.57 18.29
N ILE A 141 -19.06 -18.01 17.08
CA ILE A 141 -20.01 -17.33 16.20
C ILE A 141 -21.42 -17.85 16.56
N SER A 142 -22.44 -17.03 16.31
CA SER A 142 -23.89 -17.27 16.55
C SER A 142 -24.33 -18.74 16.56
N ASP A 143 -25.34 -19.05 17.39
CA ASP A 143 -25.98 -20.37 17.53
C ASP A 143 -26.65 -20.90 16.25
N GLU A 144 -26.71 -20.10 15.17
CA GLU A 144 -27.21 -20.53 13.87
C GLU A 144 -26.23 -21.49 13.19
N ASP A 145 -26.74 -22.51 12.50
CA ASP A 145 -25.91 -23.45 11.74
C ASP A 145 -25.28 -22.74 10.55
N HIS A 146 -24.04 -22.29 10.72
CA HIS A 146 -23.25 -21.76 9.63
C HIS A 146 -22.80 -22.93 8.74
N HIS A 147 -22.88 -22.74 7.43
CA HIS A 147 -22.33 -23.69 6.49
C HIS A 147 -20.83 -23.88 6.74
N ALA A 148 -20.33 -25.08 6.44
CA ALA A 148 -18.90 -25.36 6.48
C ALA A 148 -18.18 -24.49 5.43
N VAL A 149 -17.08 -23.85 5.84
CA VAL A 149 -16.34 -22.91 5.00
C VAL A 149 -14.83 -23.09 5.20
N SER A 150 -14.05 -22.61 4.23
CA SER A 150 -12.59 -22.59 4.35
C SER A 150 -12.12 -21.68 5.49
N LEU A 151 -10.90 -21.91 5.98
CA LEU A 151 -10.27 -21.05 7.00
C LEU A 151 -10.26 -19.57 6.60
N GLN A 152 -9.92 -19.27 5.34
CA GLN A 152 -9.93 -17.90 4.82
C GLN A 152 -11.30 -17.26 4.90
N SER A 153 -12.34 -18.00 4.52
CA SER A 153 -13.72 -17.51 4.59
C SER A 153 -14.11 -17.27 6.04
N ALA A 154 -13.90 -18.24 6.93
CA ALA A 154 -14.21 -18.11 8.35
C ALA A 154 -13.52 -16.90 9.00
N VAL A 155 -12.24 -16.67 8.70
CA VAL A 155 -11.51 -15.51 9.22
C VAL A 155 -12.07 -14.23 8.66
N SER A 156 -12.13 -14.09 7.33
CA SER A 156 -12.54 -12.84 6.69
C SER A 156 -13.96 -12.39 7.03
N THR A 157 -14.89 -13.33 7.25
CA THR A 157 -16.29 -12.97 7.52
C THR A 157 -16.62 -12.90 9.00
N HIS A 158 -16.01 -13.75 9.83
CA HIS A 158 -16.48 -13.93 11.20
C HIS A 158 -15.40 -13.79 12.27
N LEU A 159 -14.20 -14.33 12.06
CA LEU A 159 -13.19 -14.42 13.13
C LEU A 159 -12.20 -13.25 13.13
N TYR A 160 -12.15 -12.43 12.07
CA TYR A 160 -11.12 -11.41 11.90
C TYR A 160 -10.92 -10.46 13.08
N PRO A 161 -11.94 -10.01 13.86
CA PRO A 161 -11.69 -9.10 14.98
C PRO A 161 -10.87 -9.76 16.08
N ASP A 162 -11.18 -11.01 16.40
CA ASP A 162 -10.48 -11.75 17.46
C ASP A 162 -9.11 -12.25 17.00
N ILE A 163 -8.98 -12.62 15.73
CA ILE A 163 -7.69 -12.96 15.12
C ILE A 163 -6.78 -11.72 15.09
N ALA A 164 -7.30 -10.56 14.72
CA ALA A 164 -6.55 -9.32 14.74
C ALA A 164 -6.11 -8.94 16.16
N ASP A 165 -6.99 -9.05 17.16
CA ASP A 165 -6.64 -8.84 18.58
C ASP A 165 -5.54 -9.78 19.06
N ALA A 166 -5.60 -11.05 18.64
CA ALA A 166 -4.58 -12.04 18.97
C ALA A 166 -3.22 -11.72 18.34
N LEU A 167 -3.21 -11.30 17.07
CA LEU A 167 -2.01 -10.83 16.39
C LEU A 167 -1.47 -9.57 17.06
N LEU A 168 -2.32 -8.60 17.39
CA LEU A 168 -1.92 -7.38 18.09
C LEU A 168 -1.17 -7.69 19.39
N LYS A 169 -1.67 -8.65 20.17
CA LYS A 169 -1.02 -9.10 21.42
C LYS A 169 0.26 -9.88 21.19
N GLY A 170 0.31 -10.73 20.17
CA GLY A 170 1.47 -11.59 19.93
C GLY A 170 2.64 -10.89 19.26
N PHE A 171 2.40 -9.77 18.59
CA PHE A 171 3.41 -9.00 17.85
C PHE A 171 3.84 -7.71 18.57
N THR A 172 3.48 -7.52 19.84
CA THR A 172 3.95 -6.37 20.65
C THR A 172 5.48 -6.33 20.83
N HIS A 173 6.18 -7.44 20.59
CA HIS A 173 7.61 -7.60 20.87
C HIS A 173 8.43 -8.07 19.67
N VAL A 174 8.09 -7.66 18.43
CA VAL A 174 8.93 -7.95 17.26
C VAL A 174 10.29 -7.27 17.44
N LYS A 175 11.28 -8.05 17.87
CA LYS A 175 12.61 -7.57 18.33
C LYS A 175 13.47 -7.01 17.21
N ASP A 176 13.23 -7.42 15.96
CA ASP A 176 14.02 -7.01 14.82
C ASP A 176 13.48 -5.76 14.11
N SER A 177 12.34 -5.20 14.55
CA SER A 177 11.75 -4.03 13.90
C SER A 177 12.59 -2.78 14.09
N ILE A 178 12.88 -2.05 13.01
CA ILE A 178 13.51 -0.72 13.11
C ILE A 178 12.58 0.34 13.68
N PHE A 179 11.28 0.06 13.78
CA PHE A 179 10.31 0.95 14.39
C PHE A 179 10.27 0.71 15.90
N HIS A 180 10.90 1.61 16.64
CA HIS A 180 10.81 1.65 18.09
C HIS A 180 10.16 2.96 18.53
N PRO A 181 9.05 2.91 19.30
CA PRO A 181 8.46 4.09 19.87
C PRO A 181 9.38 4.59 20.99
N ASP A 182 10.31 5.48 20.68
CA ASP A 182 11.09 6.18 21.71
C ASP A 182 10.46 7.57 21.96
N PRO A 183 9.71 7.73 23.07
CA PRO A 183 9.05 8.98 23.38
C PRO A 183 10.01 10.11 23.76
N ALA A 184 11.29 9.84 24.04
CA ALA A 184 12.25 10.85 24.47
C ALA A 184 12.99 11.54 23.31
N ALA A 185 13.02 10.91 22.13
CA ALA A 185 13.80 11.37 20.97
C ALA A 185 12.93 11.95 19.84
N ASP A 186 11.61 11.87 19.94
CA ASP A 186 10.69 12.23 18.87
C ASP A 186 9.90 13.51 19.14
N ASP A 187 9.69 14.30 18.07
CA ASP A 187 8.86 15.52 18.08
C ASP A 187 7.39 15.23 18.44
N PHE A 188 6.95 13.98 18.27
CA PHE A 188 5.59 13.53 18.54
C PHE A 188 5.59 12.27 19.42
N PRO A 189 4.56 12.11 20.29
CA PRO A 189 4.38 10.88 21.02
C PRO A 189 4.09 9.72 20.05
N ALA A 190 4.40 8.50 20.48
CA ALA A 190 4.08 7.30 19.72
C ALA A 190 2.56 7.19 19.43
N PRO A 191 2.17 6.62 18.27
CA PRO A 191 0.77 6.37 17.98
C PRO A 191 0.12 5.51 19.06
N GLN A 192 -1.09 5.88 19.49
CA GLN A 192 -1.81 5.15 20.54
C GLN A 192 -2.64 3.98 19.98
N ASP A 193 -2.98 4.01 18.69
CA ASP A 193 -3.75 2.94 18.05
C ASP A 193 -2.86 1.70 17.85
N ALA A 194 -3.23 0.61 18.54
CA ALA A 194 -2.52 -0.66 18.47
C ALA A 194 -2.43 -1.22 17.03
N ARG A 195 -3.43 -0.98 16.18
CA ARG A 195 -3.44 -1.43 14.79
C ARG A 195 -2.36 -0.75 13.99
N LEU A 196 -2.22 0.57 14.14
CA LEU A 196 -1.16 1.31 13.48
C LEU A 196 0.21 0.88 14.00
N LEU A 197 0.35 0.72 15.32
CA LEU A 197 1.60 0.22 15.90
C LEU A 197 2.00 -1.12 15.31
N LEU A 198 1.07 -2.08 15.22
CA LEU A 198 1.34 -3.38 14.59
C LEU A 198 1.79 -3.25 13.14
N LEU A 199 1.10 -2.44 12.33
CA LEU A 199 1.46 -2.22 10.93
C LEU A 199 2.86 -1.62 10.79
N LEU A 200 3.20 -0.63 11.62
CA LEU A 200 4.52 0.00 11.64
C LEU A 200 5.60 -1.00 12.09
N THR A 201 5.32 -1.78 13.12
CA THR A 201 6.21 -2.82 13.62
C THR A 201 6.50 -3.88 12.55
N LEU A 202 5.47 -4.37 11.85
CA LEU A 202 5.61 -5.34 10.77
C LEU A 202 6.37 -4.78 9.57
N ALA A 203 6.06 -3.54 9.15
CA ALA A 203 6.76 -2.87 8.05
C ALA A 203 8.24 -2.58 8.39
N GLY A 204 8.55 -2.33 9.67
CA GLY A 204 9.90 -2.11 10.16
C GLY A 204 10.75 -3.38 10.32
N SER A 205 10.14 -4.57 10.34
CA SER A 205 10.87 -5.83 10.52
C SER A 205 11.65 -6.23 9.26
N PRO A 206 13.00 -6.32 9.30
CA PRO A 206 13.80 -6.89 8.22
C PRO A 206 13.37 -8.31 7.86
N SER A 207 12.98 -9.14 8.83
CA SER A 207 12.53 -10.50 8.57
C SER A 207 11.28 -10.54 7.70
N ILE A 208 10.29 -9.67 7.98
CA ILE A 208 9.09 -9.54 7.14
C ILE A 208 9.41 -8.97 5.75
N ARG A 209 10.30 -7.96 5.69
CA ARG A 209 10.76 -7.38 4.41
C ARG A 209 11.48 -8.41 3.52
N LYS A 210 12.24 -9.32 4.12
CA LYS A 210 13.04 -10.36 3.46
C LYS A 210 12.28 -11.69 3.26
N MET A 211 11.22 -11.96 4.04
CA MET A 211 10.40 -13.19 3.95
C MET A 211 9.63 -13.34 2.63
N ALA A 212 9.60 -12.30 1.79
CA ALA A 212 8.98 -12.32 0.47
C ALA A 212 9.61 -13.35 -0.52
N ILE A 213 10.62 -14.12 -0.07
CA ILE A 213 11.21 -15.26 -0.78
C ILE A 213 10.31 -16.53 -0.68
N ASN A 214 9.42 -16.63 0.33
CA ASN A 214 8.43 -17.71 0.39
C ASN A 214 7.19 -17.33 -0.46
N PRO A 215 6.76 -18.15 -1.46
CA PRO A 215 5.63 -17.85 -2.32
C PRO A 215 4.32 -17.53 -1.57
N SER A 216 4.08 -18.20 -0.44
CA SER A 216 2.90 -17.96 0.41
C SER A 216 2.89 -16.62 1.14
N MET A 217 4.05 -15.96 1.23
CA MET A 217 4.29 -14.72 1.97
C MET A 217 4.66 -13.56 1.06
N GLN A 218 4.71 -13.79 -0.26
CA GLN A 218 5.13 -12.83 -1.28
C GLN A 218 4.30 -11.53 -1.27
N GLY A 219 3.06 -11.59 -0.75
CA GLY A 219 2.16 -10.46 -0.61
C GLY A 219 2.14 -9.77 0.76
N LEU A 220 2.80 -10.30 1.80
CA LEU A 220 2.63 -9.80 3.17
C LEU A 220 3.09 -8.36 3.33
N PHE A 221 4.31 -8.05 2.92
CA PHE A 221 4.83 -6.69 3.07
C PHE A 221 4.01 -5.68 2.25
N ALA A 222 3.62 -6.05 1.02
CA ALA A 222 2.75 -5.22 0.20
C ALA A 222 1.37 -4.99 0.84
N GLN A 223 0.79 -6.02 1.47
CA GLN A 223 -0.47 -5.91 2.20
C GLN A 223 -0.33 -5.02 3.45
N VAL A 224 0.79 -5.11 4.19
CA VAL A 224 1.07 -4.23 5.32
C VAL A 224 1.12 -2.76 4.87
N LEU A 225 1.84 -2.45 3.78
CA LEU A 225 1.88 -1.09 3.23
C LEU A 225 0.50 -0.61 2.76
N THR A 226 -0.28 -1.49 2.13
CA THR A 226 -1.65 -1.20 1.71
C THR A 226 -2.54 -0.89 2.91
N ASN A 227 -2.41 -1.65 4.00
CA ASN A 227 -3.17 -1.42 5.22
C ASN A 227 -2.76 -0.11 5.92
N ILE A 228 -1.47 0.28 5.85
CA ILE A 228 -1.01 1.61 6.30
C ILE A 228 -1.67 2.71 5.47
N GLU A 229 -1.71 2.57 4.15
CA GLU A 229 -2.36 3.52 3.25
C GLU A 229 -3.86 3.70 3.59
N ILE A 230 -4.55 2.58 3.81
CA ILE A 230 -5.97 2.56 4.20
C ILE A 230 -6.17 3.21 5.58
N TYR A 231 -5.32 2.90 6.55
CA TYR A 231 -5.36 3.52 7.87
C TYR A 231 -5.24 5.04 7.77
N MET A 232 -4.32 5.53 6.93
CA MET A 232 -4.06 6.95 6.72
C MET A 232 -5.13 7.68 5.90
N GLY A 233 -6.18 6.97 5.46
CA GLY A 233 -7.25 7.55 4.64
C GLY A 233 -6.77 7.92 3.24
N LEU A 234 -5.80 7.19 2.70
CA LEU A 234 -5.25 7.38 1.35
C LEU A 234 -5.69 6.33 0.31
N PRO A 235 -6.86 5.66 0.39
CA PRO A 235 -7.15 4.56 -0.54
C PRO A 235 -7.32 5.05 -1.99
N GLY A 236 -6.49 4.51 -2.89
CA GLY A 236 -6.85 4.19 -4.28
C GLY A 236 -7.22 5.35 -5.23
N HIS A 237 -6.29 5.63 -6.14
CA HIS A 237 -6.46 6.22 -7.48
C HIS A 237 -6.89 7.67 -7.68
N PHE A 238 -7.41 8.39 -6.68
CA PHE A 238 -7.80 9.78 -6.88
C PHE A 238 -7.09 10.69 -5.88
N LEU A 239 -5.98 11.28 -6.33
CA LEU A 239 -5.42 12.49 -5.74
C LEU A 239 -6.36 13.64 -6.11
N ASP A 240 -7.48 13.78 -5.40
CA ASP A 240 -8.17 15.06 -5.41
C ASP A 240 -7.30 16.03 -4.60
N HIS A 241 -6.52 16.84 -5.31
CA HIS A 241 -5.35 17.60 -4.87
C HIS A 241 -5.61 18.70 -3.81
N LYS A 242 -6.68 18.62 -3.03
CA LYS A 242 -7.16 19.75 -2.23
C LYS A 242 -7.07 19.59 -0.72
N THR A 243 -6.90 18.40 -0.18
CA THR A 243 -6.86 18.20 1.27
C THR A 243 -5.47 17.78 1.74
N SER A 244 -4.68 18.77 2.18
CA SER A 244 -3.58 18.54 3.10
C SER A 244 -4.16 18.19 4.47
N PHE A 245 -3.66 17.13 5.08
CA PHE A 245 -3.99 16.77 6.45
C PHE A 245 -2.95 17.34 7.40
N GLU A 246 -3.40 17.70 8.59
CA GLU A 246 -2.52 18.18 9.66
C GLU A 246 -1.51 17.09 10.07
N LEU A 247 -0.29 17.49 10.38
CA LEU A 247 0.72 16.59 10.94
C LEU A 247 0.31 16.19 12.37
N ASP A 248 -0.10 14.92 12.52
CA ASP A 248 -0.37 14.30 13.81
C ASP A 248 0.68 13.22 14.16
N SER A 249 0.56 12.62 15.35
CA SER A 249 1.46 11.56 15.81
C SER A 249 1.46 10.33 14.89
N SER A 250 0.32 9.99 14.29
CA SER A 250 0.17 8.83 13.42
C SER A 250 0.89 9.06 12.08
N ARG A 251 0.68 10.21 11.46
CA ARG A 251 1.31 10.64 10.21
C ARG A 251 2.81 10.85 10.40
N TYR A 252 3.22 11.44 11.52
CA TYR A 252 4.63 11.56 11.88
C TYR A 252 5.30 10.19 11.94
N ALA A 253 4.73 9.23 12.68
CA ALA A 253 5.30 7.89 12.82
C ALA A 253 5.37 7.13 11.49
N VAL A 254 4.32 7.20 10.67
CA VAL A 254 4.32 6.61 9.32
C VAL A 254 5.39 7.25 8.43
N LEU A 255 5.47 8.58 8.40
CA LEU A 255 6.48 9.29 7.61
C LEU A 255 7.90 8.97 8.08
N LYS A 256 8.12 8.88 9.38
CA LYS A 256 9.41 8.53 9.97
C LYS A 256 9.82 7.12 9.53
N LEU A 257 8.93 6.13 9.69
CA LEU A 257 9.22 4.77 9.24
C LEU A 257 9.47 4.69 7.74
N LEU A 258 8.59 5.27 6.93
CA LEU A 258 8.73 5.24 5.48
C LEU A 258 10.02 5.93 5.03
N TYR A 259 10.40 7.06 5.66
CA TYR A 259 11.67 7.72 5.41
C TYR A 259 12.86 6.84 5.77
N MET A 260 12.85 6.20 6.95
CA MET A 260 13.89 5.23 7.33
C MET A 260 14.01 4.08 6.33
N LEU A 261 12.87 3.59 5.81
CA LEU A 261 12.85 2.51 4.82
C LEU A 261 13.42 2.94 3.46
N VAL A 262 13.04 4.11 2.93
CA VAL A 262 13.52 4.57 1.61
C VAL A 262 14.96 5.09 1.65
N SER A 263 15.43 5.53 2.81
CA SER A 263 16.79 6.03 3.03
C SER A 263 17.77 4.93 3.43
N SER A 264 17.29 3.72 3.74
CA SER A 264 18.12 2.59 4.15
C SER A 264 19.02 2.09 3.01
N ASP A 265 20.20 1.58 3.36
CA ASP A 265 21.10 0.91 2.40
C ASP A 265 20.50 -0.37 1.81
N ASP A 266 19.55 -1.00 2.51
CA ASP A 266 18.75 -2.13 2.00
C ASP A 266 17.80 -1.72 0.86
N PHE A 267 17.50 -0.42 0.73
CA PHE A 267 16.64 0.11 -0.32
C PHE A 267 17.38 0.13 -1.66
N GLY A 268 16.98 -0.76 -2.57
CA GLY A 268 17.61 -0.96 -3.87
C GLY A 268 18.42 -2.26 -3.98
N THR A 269 18.69 -2.96 -2.87
CA THR A 269 19.58 -4.14 -2.86
C THR A 269 18.85 -5.42 -2.46
N THR A 270 18.30 -5.49 -1.24
CA THR A 270 17.78 -6.73 -0.64
C THR A 270 16.26 -6.84 -0.75
N MET A 271 15.55 -5.73 -0.84
CA MET A 271 14.09 -5.70 -0.95
C MET A 271 13.63 -5.96 -2.39
N MET A 272 12.57 -6.75 -2.59
CA MET A 272 11.98 -6.97 -3.93
C MET A 272 11.61 -5.65 -4.61
N VAL A 273 11.84 -5.53 -5.92
CA VAL A 273 11.60 -4.30 -6.68
C VAL A 273 10.17 -3.78 -6.53
N ASN A 274 9.17 -4.66 -6.52
CA ASN A 274 7.77 -4.26 -6.30
C ASN A 274 7.54 -3.66 -4.91
N ASN A 275 8.16 -4.22 -3.87
CA ASN A 275 8.09 -3.70 -2.51
C ASN A 275 8.80 -2.34 -2.39
N GLN A 276 9.94 -2.16 -3.07
CA GLN A 276 10.62 -0.86 -3.16
C GLN A 276 9.72 0.20 -3.76
N ARG A 277 9.02 -0.13 -4.85
CA ARG A 277 8.08 0.79 -5.50
C ARG A 277 6.91 1.16 -4.61
N THR A 278 6.27 0.16 -3.99
CA THR A 278 5.12 0.41 -3.11
C THR A 278 5.53 1.29 -1.93
N THR A 279 6.67 1.00 -1.29
CA THR A 279 7.21 1.83 -0.19
C THR A 279 7.48 3.26 -0.66
N LEU A 280 8.15 3.43 -1.80
CA LEU A 280 8.43 4.76 -2.36
C LEU A 280 7.14 5.52 -2.65
N MET A 281 6.18 4.90 -3.33
CA MET A 281 4.91 5.53 -3.68
C MET A 281 4.15 5.96 -2.42
N LEU A 282 4.06 5.10 -1.41
CA LEU A 282 3.40 5.43 -0.15
C LEU A 282 4.10 6.58 0.57
N PHE A 283 5.44 6.56 0.62
CA PHE A 283 6.23 7.65 1.21
C PHE A 283 5.97 8.98 0.51
N LEU A 284 6.00 9.01 -0.83
CA LEU A 284 5.76 10.24 -1.57
C LEU A 284 4.32 10.74 -1.37
N ARG A 285 3.33 9.85 -1.38
CA ARG A 285 1.92 10.20 -1.10
C ARG A 285 1.74 10.78 0.30
N MET A 286 2.28 10.12 1.32
CA MET A 286 2.21 10.58 2.71
C MET A 286 2.84 11.97 2.87
N LEU A 287 4.03 12.18 2.27
CA LEU A 287 4.73 13.46 2.41
C LEU A 287 4.02 14.61 1.66
N ASN A 288 3.27 14.33 0.59
CA ASN A 288 2.51 15.37 -0.12
C ASN A 288 1.16 15.68 0.52
N THR A 289 0.60 14.75 1.30
CA THR A 289 -0.71 14.91 1.93
C THR A 289 -0.60 15.39 3.39
N THR A 290 0.61 15.64 3.90
CA THR A 290 0.84 16.02 5.29
C THR A 290 1.41 17.43 5.38
N THR A 291 0.84 18.28 6.23
CA THR A 291 1.26 19.67 6.44
C THR A 291 1.08 20.05 7.92
N PRO A 292 2.05 20.70 8.59
CA PRO A 292 3.39 21.03 8.10
C PRO A 292 4.25 19.78 7.87
N ARG A 293 5.39 19.93 7.18
CA ARG A 293 6.35 18.82 7.04
C ARG A 293 7.08 18.58 8.37
N PRO A 294 7.35 17.32 8.76
CA PRO A 294 8.18 17.03 9.92
C PRO A 294 9.57 17.66 9.79
N HIS A 295 10.22 18.02 10.91
CA HIS A 295 11.54 18.66 10.89
C HIS A 295 12.62 17.78 10.24
N PHE A 296 12.54 16.46 10.41
CA PHE A 296 13.46 15.52 9.75
C PHE A 296 13.28 15.46 8.21
N LEU A 297 12.22 16.07 7.66
CA LEU A 297 11.96 16.23 6.22
C LEU A 297 12.00 17.71 5.80
N ALA A 298 12.99 18.46 6.28
CA ALA A 298 13.30 19.82 5.85
C ALA A 298 13.55 19.93 4.33
N SER A 299 13.63 21.13 3.76
CA SER A 299 13.66 21.37 2.30
C SER A 299 14.73 20.60 1.50
N ASN A 300 15.80 20.13 2.15
CA ASN A 300 16.92 19.36 1.59
C ASN A 300 16.93 17.87 1.99
N TRP A 301 15.80 17.31 2.44
CA TRP A 301 15.70 15.93 2.92
C TRP A 301 16.09 14.87 1.87
N CYS A 302 15.96 15.18 0.57
CA CYS A 302 16.30 14.27 -0.51
C CYS A 302 17.69 14.60 -1.06
N THR A 303 18.68 13.76 -0.75
CA THR A 303 20.04 13.88 -1.29
C THR A 303 20.06 13.46 -2.77
N PRO A 304 21.03 13.95 -3.57
CA PRO A 304 21.17 13.53 -4.96
C PRO A 304 21.26 12.01 -5.14
N THR A 305 21.94 11.33 -4.21
CA THR A 305 22.06 9.86 -4.20
C THR A 305 20.70 9.19 -3.95
N MET A 306 19.89 9.70 -3.02
CA MET A 306 18.54 9.18 -2.78
C MET A 306 17.63 9.42 -3.99
N ALA A 307 17.66 10.61 -4.58
CA ALA A 307 16.90 10.94 -5.79
C ALA A 307 17.25 9.96 -6.93
N SER A 308 18.54 9.69 -7.13
CA SER A 308 19.01 8.71 -8.11
C SER A 308 18.44 7.30 -7.83
N LYS A 309 18.55 6.80 -6.59
CA LYS A 309 17.96 5.51 -6.20
C LYS A 309 16.45 5.45 -6.46
N PHE A 310 15.71 6.50 -6.12
CA PHE A 310 14.26 6.56 -6.35
C PHE A 310 13.93 6.48 -7.85
N THR A 311 14.70 7.17 -8.69
CA THR A 311 14.51 7.15 -10.14
C THR A 311 14.83 5.77 -10.74
N GLN A 312 15.84 5.07 -10.21
CA GLN A 312 16.15 3.70 -10.61
C GLN A 312 15.04 2.72 -10.23
N THR A 313 14.55 2.77 -8.98
CA THR A 313 13.42 1.96 -8.53
C THR A 313 12.16 2.21 -9.37
N ALA A 314 11.94 3.45 -9.79
CA ALA A 314 10.81 3.84 -10.63
C ALA A 314 10.96 3.39 -12.10
N SER A 315 12.17 3.22 -12.64
CA SER A 315 12.41 3.08 -14.08
C SER A 315 12.47 1.65 -14.63
N VAL A 316 12.52 0.60 -13.81
CA VAL A 316 12.62 -0.79 -14.30
C VAL A 316 11.32 -1.26 -15.04
N PRO A 317 11.33 -1.60 -16.34
CA PRO A 317 10.15 -2.12 -17.09
C PRO A 317 9.86 -3.62 -16.79
N PRO A 318 8.66 -4.20 -17.10
CA PRO A 318 7.69 -3.74 -18.11
C PRO A 318 6.21 -3.58 -17.67
N ASP A 319 5.85 -3.56 -16.38
CA ASP A 319 4.42 -3.57 -15.96
C ASP A 319 3.91 -2.27 -15.30
N TRP A 320 4.31 -1.10 -15.81
CA TRP A 320 3.71 0.18 -15.38
C TRP A 320 2.36 0.43 -16.07
N THR A 321 1.37 -0.43 -15.83
CA THR A 321 -0.04 -0.21 -16.20
C THR A 321 -0.83 0.56 -15.14
N PHE A 322 -0.16 1.24 -14.20
CA PHE A 322 -0.83 2.11 -13.22
C PHE A 322 -1.32 3.42 -13.85
N SER A 323 -2.55 3.79 -13.49
CA SER A 323 -3.25 5.05 -13.74
C SER A 323 -2.34 6.29 -13.72
N SER A 324 -2.63 7.25 -14.60
CA SER A 324 -1.89 8.48 -14.91
C SER A 324 -1.43 9.30 -13.69
N ASP A 325 -2.11 9.18 -12.56
CA ASP A 325 -2.03 10.16 -11.48
C ASP A 325 -0.83 9.92 -10.54
N GLY A 326 -0.33 8.68 -10.45
CA GLY A 326 0.91 8.37 -9.73
C GLY A 326 2.17 8.95 -10.38
N ARG A 327 2.15 9.13 -11.71
CA ARG A 327 3.28 9.70 -12.47
C ARG A 327 3.45 11.19 -12.20
N ILE A 328 2.35 11.91 -11.99
CA ILE A 328 2.35 13.37 -11.72
C ILE A 328 3.06 13.66 -10.39
N LEU A 329 2.86 12.83 -9.36
CA LEU A 329 3.45 13.05 -8.03
C LEU A 329 4.98 12.87 -8.01
N LEU A 330 5.45 11.78 -8.65
CA LEU A 330 6.88 11.52 -8.82
C LEU A 330 7.52 12.61 -9.68
N PHE A 331 6.77 13.12 -10.66
CA PHE A 331 7.16 14.21 -11.54
C PHE A 331 7.19 15.59 -10.86
N VAL A 332 6.22 15.92 -10.00
CA VAL A 332 6.20 17.16 -9.20
C VAL A 332 7.47 17.27 -8.36
N ARG A 333 7.88 16.15 -7.74
CA ARG A 333 9.11 16.09 -6.96
C ARG A 333 10.36 16.00 -7.81
N LEU A 334 10.28 15.34 -8.96
CA LEU A 334 11.37 15.34 -9.92
C LEU A 334 11.63 16.76 -10.42
N LEU A 335 10.59 17.51 -10.77
CA LEU A 335 10.69 18.90 -11.18
C LEU A 335 11.21 19.80 -10.07
N ASP A 336 10.67 19.68 -8.85
CA ASP A 336 11.17 20.45 -7.70
C ASP A 336 12.66 20.16 -7.45
N TYR A 337 13.11 18.93 -7.71
CA TYR A 337 14.53 18.56 -7.69
C TYR A 337 15.30 19.15 -8.88
N LEU A 338 14.78 19.07 -10.10
CA LEU A 338 15.41 19.60 -11.32
C LEU A 338 15.59 21.12 -11.24
N VAL A 339 14.60 21.86 -10.73
CA VAL A 339 14.67 23.32 -10.53
C VAL A 339 15.80 23.68 -9.56
N LYS A 340 16.11 22.80 -8.60
CA LYS A 340 17.14 23.01 -7.56
C LYS A 340 18.52 22.46 -7.93
N LEU A 341 18.68 21.78 -9.07
CA LEU A 341 19.96 21.24 -9.49
C LEU A 341 20.98 22.35 -9.78
N ARG A 342 22.22 22.17 -9.29
CA ARG A 342 23.38 23.03 -9.53
C ARG A 342 24.63 22.17 -9.76
N GLY A 343 25.47 22.56 -10.70
CA GLY A 343 26.80 21.99 -10.97
C GLY A 343 26.83 20.82 -11.96
N ASP A 344 27.85 20.83 -12.83
CA ASP A 344 28.03 19.89 -13.95
C ASP A 344 28.15 18.42 -13.57
N HIS A 345 28.85 18.12 -12.47
CA HIS A 345 29.08 16.74 -12.05
C HIS A 345 27.78 16.04 -11.63
N VAL A 346 26.80 16.79 -11.13
CA VAL A 346 25.49 16.26 -10.74
C VAL A 346 24.61 16.02 -11.97
N ILE A 347 24.75 16.81 -13.03
CA ILE A 347 23.89 16.76 -14.22
C ILE A 347 24.35 15.68 -15.23
N SER A 348 25.67 15.46 -15.33
CA SER A 348 26.26 14.43 -16.21
C SER A 348 25.95 12.99 -15.77
N TRP A 349 25.85 12.75 -14.46
CA TRP A 349 25.57 11.41 -13.90
C TRP A 349 24.14 10.92 -14.15
N VAL A 350 23.29 11.74 -14.76
CA VAL A 350 21.83 11.61 -14.68
C VAL A 350 21.20 11.35 -16.06
N ARG A 351 21.93 10.69 -16.97
CA ARG A 351 21.38 10.16 -18.25
C ARG A 351 20.14 9.27 -18.07
N GLN A 352 19.97 8.65 -16.89
CA GLN A 352 18.77 7.86 -16.57
C GLN A 352 17.50 8.72 -16.44
N LEU A 353 17.60 10.01 -16.06
CA LEU A 353 16.43 10.91 -16.01
C LEU A 353 15.91 11.28 -17.39
N GLN A 354 16.77 11.28 -18.42
CA GLN A 354 16.36 11.56 -19.80
C GLN A 354 15.24 10.62 -20.25
N GLY A 355 15.38 9.31 -19.98
CA GLY A 355 14.34 8.33 -20.29
C GLY A 355 13.05 8.54 -19.50
N ILE A 356 13.16 8.92 -18.22
CA ILE A 356 12.01 9.16 -17.33
C ILE A 356 11.24 10.41 -17.77
N LEU A 357 11.94 11.51 -18.04
CA LEU A 357 11.37 12.75 -18.55
C LEU A 357 10.75 12.53 -19.94
N GLY A 358 11.43 11.83 -20.84
CA GLY A 358 10.89 11.50 -22.17
C GLY A 358 9.59 10.66 -22.09
N ALA A 359 9.57 9.62 -21.25
CA ALA A 359 8.39 8.80 -21.02
C ALA A 359 7.24 9.60 -20.36
N PHE A 360 7.58 10.55 -19.48
CA PHE A 360 6.62 11.42 -18.84
C PHE A 360 6.00 12.42 -19.81
N VAL A 361 6.81 13.18 -20.56
CA VAL A 361 6.31 14.13 -21.58
C VAL A 361 5.43 13.42 -22.61
N SER A 362 5.76 12.17 -22.96
CA SER A 362 4.90 11.31 -23.80
C SER A 362 3.53 11.02 -23.16
N GLY A 363 3.49 10.83 -21.84
CA GLY A 363 2.29 10.52 -21.07
C GLY A 363 1.44 11.73 -20.69
N VAL A 364 2.04 12.90 -20.45
CA VAL A 364 1.37 14.15 -20.03
C VAL A 364 0.27 14.58 -20.98
N ARG A 365 0.41 14.27 -22.28
CA ARG A 365 -0.60 14.57 -23.31
C ARG A 365 -1.99 14.01 -23.00
N ARG A 366 -2.12 13.13 -22.00
CA ARG A 366 -3.36 12.48 -21.58
C ARG A 366 -3.99 13.07 -20.32
N SER A 367 -3.37 14.07 -19.65
CA SER A 367 -3.88 14.65 -18.39
C SER A 367 -3.78 16.18 -18.36
N ASP A 368 -4.93 16.85 -18.25
CA ASP A 368 -5.04 18.31 -18.20
C ASP A 368 -4.30 18.91 -16.98
N ALA A 369 -4.34 18.24 -15.83
CA ALA A 369 -3.68 18.70 -14.61
C ALA A 369 -2.15 18.59 -14.72
N ALA A 370 -1.65 17.50 -15.31
CA ALA A 370 -0.22 17.31 -15.55
C ALA A 370 0.33 18.35 -16.53
N VAL A 371 -0.46 18.69 -17.55
CA VAL A 371 -0.13 19.77 -18.49
C VAL A 371 -0.06 21.11 -17.77
N ALA A 372 -1.08 21.47 -16.97
CA ALA A 372 -1.09 22.74 -16.26
C ALA A 372 0.14 22.91 -15.35
N TYR A 373 0.51 21.86 -14.61
CA TYR A 373 1.67 21.88 -13.72
C TYR A 373 3.02 21.91 -14.48
N LEU A 374 3.17 21.08 -15.51
CA LEU A 374 4.38 21.07 -16.35
C LEU A 374 4.63 22.43 -17.01
N PHE A 375 3.58 23.14 -17.39
CA PHE A 375 3.64 24.42 -18.09
C PHE A 375 3.65 25.65 -17.15
N GLU A 376 3.83 25.45 -15.84
CA GLU A 376 4.33 26.51 -14.96
C GLU A 376 5.76 26.88 -15.39
N LEU A 377 6.08 28.17 -15.33
CA LEU A 377 7.30 28.72 -15.92
C LEU A 377 8.58 28.04 -15.42
N ASP A 378 8.72 27.84 -14.11
CA ASP A 378 9.92 27.26 -13.53
C ASP A 378 10.05 25.77 -13.88
N ASN A 379 8.93 25.06 -13.96
CA ASN A 379 8.86 23.64 -14.29
C ASN A 379 9.22 23.40 -15.77
N ILE A 380 8.59 24.14 -16.69
CA ILE A 380 8.87 24.02 -18.12
C ILE A 380 10.32 24.44 -18.42
N PHE A 381 10.80 25.50 -17.76
CA PHE A 381 12.19 25.93 -17.87
C PHE A 381 13.16 24.85 -17.43
N ALA A 382 12.95 24.23 -16.26
CA ALA A 382 13.81 23.17 -15.76
C ALA A 382 13.83 21.94 -16.68
N VAL A 383 12.66 21.51 -17.22
CA VAL A 383 12.60 20.39 -18.18
C VAL A 383 13.31 20.72 -19.47
N CYS A 384 13.06 21.91 -20.03
CA CYS A 384 13.72 22.37 -21.24
C CYS A 384 15.23 22.43 -21.04
N ALA A 385 15.69 23.00 -19.93
CA ALA A 385 17.11 23.08 -19.59
C ALA A 385 17.75 21.69 -19.53
N MET A 386 17.10 20.71 -18.91
CA MET A 386 17.62 19.34 -18.87
C MET A 386 17.75 18.71 -20.25
N PHE A 387 16.71 18.80 -21.10
CA PHE A 387 16.82 18.26 -22.46
C PHE A 387 17.85 19.00 -23.30
N ILE A 388 18.02 20.31 -23.12
CA ILE A 388 19.07 21.11 -23.76
C ILE A 388 20.46 20.64 -23.31
N ILE A 389 20.67 20.45 -22.01
CA ILE A 389 21.95 19.98 -21.45
C ILE A 389 22.29 18.55 -21.89
N TRP A 390 21.27 17.72 -22.14
CA TRP A 390 21.42 16.38 -22.71
C TRP A 390 21.43 16.34 -24.24
N GLN A 391 21.27 17.49 -24.91
CA GLN A 391 21.16 17.60 -26.37
C GLN A 391 20.02 16.72 -26.95
N ASP A 392 18.94 16.55 -26.20
CA ASP A 392 17.78 15.72 -26.56
C ASP A 392 16.74 16.53 -27.36
N ILE A 393 17.06 16.78 -28.63
CA ILE A 393 16.16 17.44 -29.58
C ILE A 393 14.81 16.70 -29.71
N PRO A 394 14.76 15.35 -29.80
CA PRO A 394 13.48 14.63 -29.82
C PRO A 394 12.59 14.90 -28.60
N GLY A 395 13.15 14.87 -27.38
CA GLY A 395 12.44 15.17 -26.14
C GLY A 395 11.90 16.60 -26.10
N LEU A 396 12.71 17.57 -26.52
CA LEU A 396 12.32 18.97 -26.68
C LEU A 396 11.16 19.15 -27.68
N ARG A 397 11.22 18.50 -28.85
CA ARG A 397 10.13 18.54 -29.84
C ARG A 397 8.85 17.93 -29.30
N LEU A 398 8.96 16.82 -28.57
CA LEU A 398 7.81 16.17 -27.94
C LEU A 398 7.16 17.07 -26.88
N LEU A 399 7.97 17.80 -26.11
CA LEU A 399 7.49 18.77 -25.12
C LEU A 399 6.77 19.95 -25.76
N ALA A 400 7.36 20.53 -26.81
CA ALA A 400 6.74 21.58 -27.63
C ALA A 400 5.39 21.14 -28.21
N GLN A 401 5.30 19.87 -28.62
CA GLN A 401 4.09 19.24 -29.13
C GLN A 401 2.99 19.01 -28.09
N CYS A 402 3.29 19.08 -26.78
CA CYS A 402 2.28 18.91 -25.73
C CYS A 402 1.30 20.08 -25.70
N CYS A 403 1.80 21.32 -25.74
CA CYS A 403 0.99 22.55 -25.83
C CYS A 403 1.73 23.61 -26.64
N PRO A 404 1.64 23.59 -27.98
CA PRO A 404 2.43 24.46 -28.85
C PRO A 404 2.07 25.95 -28.69
N ASP A 405 0.80 26.24 -28.41
CA ASP A 405 0.30 27.61 -28.30
C ASP A 405 0.33 28.17 -26.86
N HIS A 406 1.05 27.51 -25.93
CA HIS A 406 1.08 27.95 -24.54
C HIS A 406 1.92 29.25 -24.40
N PRO A 407 1.39 30.31 -23.77
CA PRO A 407 2.08 31.61 -23.70
C PRO A 407 3.39 31.56 -22.90
N VAL A 408 3.55 30.56 -22.01
CA VAL A 408 4.79 30.35 -21.25
C VAL A 408 6.01 30.13 -22.14
N TRP A 409 5.83 29.67 -23.39
CA TRP A 409 6.95 29.43 -24.30
C TRP A 409 7.74 30.70 -24.58
N THR A 410 7.08 31.86 -24.73
CA THR A 410 7.77 33.12 -24.98
C THR A 410 8.69 33.48 -23.82
N GLU A 411 8.21 33.36 -22.59
CA GLU A 411 8.99 33.67 -21.39
C GLU A 411 10.06 32.60 -21.12
N CYS A 412 9.75 31.33 -21.36
CA CYS A 412 10.69 30.21 -21.22
C CYS A 412 11.87 30.34 -22.19
N LEU A 413 11.60 30.63 -23.48
CA LEU A 413 12.63 30.83 -24.51
C LEU A 413 13.55 32.00 -24.18
N GLN A 414 13.03 33.10 -23.62
CA GLN A 414 13.84 34.23 -23.18
C GLN A 414 14.82 33.86 -22.05
N LYS A 415 14.46 32.89 -21.21
CA LYS A 415 15.31 32.43 -20.11
C LYS A 415 16.40 31.43 -20.56
N PHE A 416 16.38 30.92 -21.78
CA PHE A 416 17.35 29.88 -22.19
C PHE A 416 18.80 30.32 -22.15
N ASP A 417 19.05 31.60 -22.40
CA ASP A 417 20.40 32.16 -22.32
C ASP A 417 20.93 32.18 -20.88
N THR A 418 20.05 32.00 -19.87
CA THR A 418 20.41 31.93 -18.45
C THR A 418 20.65 30.50 -17.95
N ILE A 419 20.44 29.48 -18.79
CA ILE A 419 20.67 28.07 -18.42
C ILE A 419 22.09 27.83 -17.90
N PRO A 420 23.16 28.32 -18.58
CA PRO A 420 24.54 28.17 -18.09
C PRO A 420 24.76 28.67 -16.67
N GLU A 421 24.22 29.85 -16.34
CA GLU A 421 24.36 30.49 -15.05
C GLU A 421 23.47 29.82 -14.00
N HIS A 422 22.23 29.48 -14.37
CA HIS A 422 21.27 28.87 -13.48
C HIS A 422 21.73 27.49 -12.98
N PHE A 423 22.38 26.71 -13.85
CA PHE A 423 22.85 25.36 -13.51
C PHE A 423 24.34 25.27 -13.19
N GLU A 424 25.04 26.41 -13.15
CA GLU A 424 26.49 26.47 -12.86
C GLU A 424 27.31 25.57 -13.80
N LEU A 425 27.03 25.62 -15.10
CA LEU A 425 27.70 24.78 -16.09
C LEU A 425 29.15 25.24 -16.31
N SER A 426 30.06 24.28 -16.52
CA SER A 426 31.46 24.55 -16.88
C SER A 426 31.55 25.15 -18.28
N PRO A 427 32.61 25.93 -18.59
CA PRO A 427 32.77 26.58 -19.89
C PRO A 427 32.60 25.63 -21.08
N GLN A 428 33.13 24.41 -21.00
CA GLN A 428 33.03 23.38 -22.05
C GLN A 428 31.57 23.00 -22.31
N LYS A 429 30.80 22.77 -21.25
CA LYS A 429 29.37 22.44 -21.33
C LYS A 429 28.53 23.60 -21.86
N ARG A 430 28.92 24.85 -21.61
CA ARG A 430 28.24 26.04 -22.17
C ARG A 430 28.32 26.05 -23.68
N ASP A 431 29.52 25.85 -24.21
CA ASP A 431 29.75 25.82 -25.66
C ASP A 431 29.01 24.66 -26.34
N GLU A 432 28.89 23.52 -25.66
CA GLU A 432 28.14 22.34 -26.13
C GLU A 432 26.62 22.55 -26.27
N ILE A 433 26.01 23.42 -25.46
CA ILE A 433 24.55 23.59 -25.45
C ILE A 433 24.05 24.76 -26.31
N ILE A 434 24.91 25.72 -26.65
CA ILE A 434 24.56 26.89 -27.49
C ILE A 434 23.94 26.48 -28.84
N PRO A 435 24.46 25.48 -29.57
CA PRO A 435 23.85 25.02 -30.81
C PRO A 435 22.44 24.46 -30.58
N THR A 436 22.24 23.70 -29.50
CA THR A 436 20.93 23.11 -29.14
C THR A 436 19.90 24.17 -28.78
N ILE A 437 20.30 25.22 -28.06
CA ILE A 437 19.43 26.37 -27.74
C ILE A 437 18.99 27.07 -29.04
N SER A 438 19.95 27.31 -29.94
CA SER A 438 19.71 27.98 -31.22
C SER A 438 18.77 27.15 -32.10
N ASP A 439 19.04 25.85 -32.26
CA ASP A 439 18.22 24.92 -33.03
C ASP A 439 16.77 24.87 -32.50
N PHE A 440 16.61 24.88 -31.18
CA PHE A 440 15.28 24.86 -30.57
C PHE A 440 14.54 26.20 -30.69
N ARG A 441 15.22 27.35 -30.59
CA ARG A 441 14.62 28.66 -30.87
C ARG A 441 14.12 28.72 -32.31
N VAL A 442 14.92 28.27 -33.27
CA VAL A 442 14.53 28.21 -34.69
C VAL A 442 13.28 27.33 -34.90
N LEU A 443 13.12 26.24 -34.13
CA LEU A 443 11.91 25.40 -34.19
C LEU A 443 10.62 26.12 -33.74
N PHE A 444 10.73 27.15 -32.89
CA PHE A 444 9.61 27.96 -32.39
C PHE A 444 9.43 29.27 -33.17
N GLU A 445 10.52 29.94 -33.53
CA GLU A 445 10.54 31.24 -34.23
C GLU A 445 10.37 31.08 -35.74
N GLY A 446 10.90 30.01 -36.35
CA GLY A 446 10.83 29.74 -37.80
C GLY A 446 9.49 29.16 -38.27
N ARG A 447 8.43 29.29 -37.48
CA ARG A 447 7.20 28.49 -37.64
C ARG A 447 6.04 29.28 -38.24
N GLU A 448 6.10 29.46 -39.57
CA GLU A 448 4.90 29.54 -40.39
C GLU A 448 4.22 28.14 -40.40
N SER A 449 3.24 27.98 -39.51
CA SER A 449 2.02 27.15 -39.56
C SER A 449 1.93 25.70 -40.11
N GLU A 450 2.87 25.11 -40.85
CA GLU A 450 2.52 23.90 -41.63
C GLU A 450 2.80 22.54 -40.95
N ILE A 451 3.76 22.41 -40.03
CA ILE A 451 4.19 21.05 -39.57
C ILE A 451 3.54 20.56 -38.26
N LEU A 452 2.83 21.40 -37.46
CA LEU A 452 2.09 20.92 -36.26
C LEU A 452 0.57 20.83 -36.42
N ASN A 453 0.01 21.24 -37.56
CA ASN A 453 -1.45 21.34 -37.72
C ASN A 453 -2.17 20.03 -38.08
N SER A 454 -1.49 18.88 -38.05
CA SER A 454 -2.15 17.58 -38.27
C SER A 454 -2.70 16.95 -36.97
N ARG A 455 -3.37 17.71 -36.09
CA ARG A 455 -4.41 17.19 -35.16
C ARG A 455 -5.14 18.32 -34.41
N SER A 456 -6.36 18.62 -34.84
CA SER A 456 -7.25 19.67 -34.34
C SER A 456 -7.84 19.44 -32.94
N THR A 457 -7.44 18.39 -32.21
CA THR A 457 -8.09 18.00 -30.95
C THR A 457 -7.67 18.88 -29.75
N VAL A 458 -6.44 19.41 -29.73
CA VAL A 458 -5.86 20.12 -28.56
C VAL A 458 -6.29 21.59 -28.48
N SER A 459 -6.56 22.23 -29.62
CA SER A 459 -7.14 23.58 -29.71
C SER A 459 -8.49 23.68 -28.96
N SER A 460 -9.25 22.58 -28.92
CA SER A 460 -10.50 22.50 -28.16
C SER A 460 -10.29 22.38 -26.64
N LEU A 461 -9.18 21.79 -26.21
CA LEU A 461 -8.83 21.50 -24.81
C LEU A 461 -8.45 22.79 -24.08
N TRP A 462 -7.63 23.63 -24.68
CA TRP A 462 -7.28 24.93 -24.13
C TRP A 462 -8.48 25.88 -24.07
N ARG A 463 -9.36 25.85 -25.09
CA ARG A 463 -10.64 26.59 -25.04
C ARG A 463 -11.54 26.10 -23.89
N ARG A 464 -11.49 24.82 -23.52
CA ARG A 464 -12.23 24.27 -22.35
C ARG A 464 -11.62 24.72 -21.02
N LEU A 465 -10.29 24.73 -20.89
CA LEU A 465 -9.60 25.20 -19.68
C LEU A 465 -9.82 26.71 -19.46
N ARG A 466 -9.78 27.52 -20.52
CA ARG A 466 -10.11 28.96 -20.45
C ARG A 466 -11.55 29.22 -20.00
N ARG A 467 -12.51 28.40 -20.45
CA ARG A 467 -13.92 28.48 -20.01
C ARG A 467 -14.09 28.10 -18.54
N ARG A 468 -13.38 27.07 -18.05
CA ARG A 468 -13.41 26.71 -16.61
C ARG A 468 -12.80 27.80 -15.73
N HIS A 469 -11.66 28.37 -16.11
CA HIS A 469 -11.01 29.43 -15.33
C HIS A 469 -11.80 30.75 -15.35
N TRP A 470 -12.53 31.06 -16.43
CA TRP A 470 -13.39 32.25 -16.51
C TRP A 470 -14.70 32.10 -15.72
N ASN A 471 -15.23 30.87 -15.60
CA ASN A 471 -16.45 30.63 -14.83
C ASN A 471 -16.22 30.72 -13.31
N VAL A 472 -15.04 30.35 -12.82
CA VAL A 472 -14.68 30.50 -11.39
C VAL A 472 -14.56 31.98 -10.98
N GLY A 473 -14.20 32.88 -11.91
CA GLY A 473 -14.15 34.33 -11.66
C GLY A 473 -15.50 35.05 -11.74
N LYS A 474 -16.53 34.43 -12.33
CA LYS A 474 -17.86 35.05 -12.51
C LYS A 474 -18.87 34.69 -11.42
N GLU A 475 -18.66 33.62 -10.65
CA GLU A 475 -19.55 33.29 -9.51
C GLU A 475 -19.29 34.16 -8.26
N LEU A 476 -18.18 34.90 -8.19
CA LEU A 476 -17.84 35.77 -7.04
C LEU A 476 -18.19 37.25 -7.23
N THR A 477 -18.77 37.65 -8.37
CA THR A 477 -19.14 39.06 -8.64
C THR A 477 -20.65 39.31 -8.79
N GLY A 478 -21.49 38.29 -8.52
CA GLY A 478 -22.96 38.39 -8.65
C GLY A 478 -23.76 38.54 -7.35
N ALA A 479 -23.14 38.52 -6.16
CA ALA A 479 -23.84 38.59 -4.87
C ALA A 479 -23.71 39.97 -4.22
N GLY A 480 -24.06 41.02 -4.94
CA GLY A 480 -23.96 42.40 -4.48
C GLY A 480 -25.02 43.31 -5.08
N LYS A 481 -26.30 42.99 -4.82
CA LYS A 481 -27.50 43.85 -4.80
C LYS A 481 -28.76 43.03 -5.12
N VAL A 482 -29.45 42.57 -4.08
CA VAL A 482 -30.87 42.85 -3.77
C VAL A 482 -30.99 42.81 -2.25
#